data_AF-A0A0D2C3T3-F1
#
_entry.id   AF-A0A0D2C3T3-F1
#
_cell.length_a   1.000
_cell.length_b   1.000
_cell.length_c   1.000
_cell.angle_alpha   90.00
_cell.angle_beta   90.00
_cell.angle_gamma   90.00
#
_symmetry.space_group_name_H-M   'P 1'
#
loop_
_entity.id
_entity.type
_entity.pdbx_description
1 polymer ?
#
loop_
_entity_poly.entity_id
_entity_poly.type
_entity_poly.pdbx_seq_one_letter_code
_entity_poly.pdbx_strand_id
1 'polypeptide(L)'
;MKAQKEKIFDPDGDVLLILRPTCFLFGTDSLEAKVSSRHLILASRVFRAMFNGNFREAAELRSQEVTKVPLPDDNPNAMVILLNIVHGLNGQVPTKISETFFLDIIMLIDKYELYEAAYVFTDIWFGYLWKWTESPPPRLFHWIHICWVLRRASEFKSLTQTAILESQSGLGQSDTGPCPAFIVSN
;
A
#
# COMPACT_ATOMS: atom_id res chain seq x y z
N MET A 1 11.39 21.96 20.18
CA MET A 1 12.17 21.01 19.35
C MET A 1 11.28 19.81 19.10
N LYS A 2 10.92 19.52 17.84
CA LYS A 2 10.16 18.31 17.51
C LYS A 2 11.12 17.12 17.58
N ALA A 3 10.70 16.03 18.23
CA ALA A 3 11.55 14.85 18.36
C ALA A 3 11.54 14.10 17.03
N GLN A 4 12.65 14.16 16.32
CA GLN A 4 12.89 13.32 15.15
C GLN A 4 13.13 11.91 15.65
N LYS A 5 12.27 10.96 15.27
CA LYS A 5 12.43 9.56 15.66
C LYS A 5 13.23 8.85 14.58
N GLU A 6 14.47 8.53 14.86
CA GLU A 6 15.27 7.66 14.00
C GLU A 6 14.91 6.20 14.28
N LYS A 7 14.72 5.41 13.22
CA LYS A 7 14.55 3.97 13.29
C LYS A 7 15.55 3.30 12.35
N ILE A 8 16.40 2.45 12.92
CA ILE A 8 17.42 1.72 12.17
C ILE A 8 16.88 0.34 11.82
N PHE A 9 16.79 0.05 10.52
CA PHE A 9 16.47 -1.28 9.97
C PHE A 9 17.73 -2.01 9.53
N ASP A 10 18.73 -1.26 9.06
CA ASP A 10 20.05 -1.75 8.72
C ASP A 10 21.12 -0.81 9.30
N PRO A 11 21.96 -1.26 10.27
CA PRO A 11 23.05 -0.46 10.80
C PRO A 11 24.06 0.01 9.73
N ASP A 12 24.26 -0.80 8.70
CA ASP A 12 25.14 -0.52 7.56
C ASP A 12 24.37 0.09 6.38
N GLY A 13 23.12 0.52 6.63
CA GLY A 13 22.25 1.14 5.63
C GLY A 13 22.86 2.38 4.97
N ASP A 14 22.73 2.45 3.66
CA ASP A 14 23.21 3.49 2.76
C ASP A 14 22.10 4.48 2.35
N VAL A 15 20.86 4.25 2.81
CA VAL A 15 19.70 5.10 2.53
C VAL A 15 19.01 5.54 3.83
N LEU A 16 18.60 6.80 3.86
CA LEU A 16 17.75 7.36 4.92
C LEU A 16 16.42 7.82 4.31
N LEU A 17 15.35 7.05 4.54
CA LEU A 17 14.01 7.45 4.13
C LEU A 17 13.43 8.45 5.13
N ILE A 18 12.95 9.59 4.64
CA ILE A 18 12.40 10.66 5.48
C ILE A 18 10.90 10.69 5.27
N LEU A 19 10.17 10.10 6.23
CA LEU A 19 8.71 9.98 6.21
C LEU A 19 8.11 11.11 7.04
N ARG A 20 7.21 11.90 6.42
CA ARG A 20 6.52 13.00 7.09
C ARG A 20 5.02 12.75 7.03
N PRO A 21 4.29 12.78 8.15
CA PRO A 21 2.84 12.67 8.10
C PRO A 21 2.24 13.82 7.29
N THR A 22 1.35 13.51 6.35
CA THR A 22 0.56 14.51 5.60
C THR A 22 -0.47 15.22 6.48
N CYS A 23 -0.88 14.61 7.60
CA CYS A 23 -1.91 15.16 8.48
C CYS A 23 -1.29 15.92 9.67
N PHE A 24 -1.28 17.26 9.57
CA PHE A 24 -0.80 18.17 10.63
C PHE A 24 -1.59 18.10 11.95
N LEU A 25 -2.72 17.38 11.98
CA LEU A 25 -3.62 17.28 13.13
C LEU A 25 -3.26 16.17 14.12
N PHE A 26 -2.43 15.19 13.72
CA PHE A 26 -1.99 14.09 14.59
C PHE A 26 -0.48 13.91 14.51
N GLY A 27 0.24 14.68 15.34
CA GLY A 27 1.68 14.50 15.54
C GLY A 27 2.53 14.98 14.37
N THR A 28 3.59 15.72 14.69
CA THR A 28 4.50 16.30 13.69
C THR A 28 5.80 15.50 13.56
N ASP A 29 5.80 14.27 14.05
CA ASP A 29 7.02 13.51 14.24
C ASP A 29 7.40 12.86 12.92
N SER A 30 8.36 13.48 12.25
CA SER A 30 9.02 12.91 11.09
C SER A 30 9.80 11.67 11.53
N LEU A 31 9.62 10.58 10.81
CA LEU A 31 10.36 9.34 10.98
C LEU A 31 11.52 9.33 9.98
N GLU A 32 12.73 9.12 10.46
CA GLU A 32 13.87 8.80 9.61
C GLU A 32 14.16 7.31 9.72
N ALA A 33 14.12 6.60 8.60
CA ALA A 33 14.38 5.17 8.55
C ALA A 33 15.71 4.89 7.85
N LYS A 34 16.70 4.40 8.60
CA LYS A 34 17.99 3.97 8.05
C LYS A 34 17.86 2.55 7.51
N VAL A 35 18.02 2.40 6.21
CA VAL A 35 17.71 1.19 5.45
C VAL A 35 18.82 0.90 4.43
N SER A 36 18.83 -0.31 3.90
CA SER A 36 19.76 -0.74 2.85
C SER A 36 19.09 -0.72 1.48
N SER A 37 19.68 0.04 0.56
CA SER A 37 19.28 0.16 -0.84
C SER A 37 19.20 -1.22 -1.49
N ARG A 38 20.12 -2.14 -1.18
CA ARG A 38 20.16 -3.49 -1.77
C ARG A 38 18.90 -4.29 -1.45
N HIS A 39 18.41 -4.23 -0.21
CA HIS A 39 17.17 -4.89 0.18
C HIS A 39 15.97 -4.27 -0.54
N LEU A 40 15.89 -2.93 -0.61
CA LEU A 40 14.82 -2.22 -1.31
C LEU A 40 14.82 -2.53 -2.82
N ILE A 41 15.98 -2.48 -3.46
CA ILE A 41 16.18 -2.80 -4.90
C ILE A 41 15.74 -4.22 -5.19
N LEU A 42 16.10 -5.18 -4.31
CA LEU A 42 15.72 -6.57 -4.47
C LEU A 42 14.20 -6.75 -4.39
N ALA A 43 13.56 -6.12 -3.40
CA ALA A 43 12.14 -6.27 -3.11
C ALA A 43 11.21 -5.49 -4.06
N SER A 44 11.66 -4.37 -4.61
CA SER A 44 10.81 -3.41 -5.33
C SER A 44 11.43 -2.96 -6.65
N ARG A 45 10.64 -3.02 -7.72
CA ARG A 45 11.03 -2.50 -9.04
C ARG A 45 11.06 -0.98 -9.05
N VAL A 46 10.22 -0.33 -8.25
CA VAL A 46 10.18 1.13 -8.08
C VAL A 46 11.43 1.62 -7.36
N PHE A 47 11.81 1.02 -6.24
CA PHE A 47 13.08 1.36 -5.57
C PHE A 47 14.29 1.01 -6.43
N ARG A 48 14.24 -0.09 -7.19
CA ARG A 48 15.29 -0.39 -8.18
C ARG A 48 15.45 0.72 -9.21
N ALA A 49 14.36 1.21 -9.78
CA ALA A 49 14.41 2.32 -10.74
C ALA A 49 14.94 3.61 -10.09
N MET A 50 14.52 3.88 -8.85
CA MET A 50 14.97 5.04 -8.06
C MET A 50 16.48 5.02 -7.79
N PHE A 51 17.03 3.88 -7.39
CA PHE A 51 18.42 3.77 -6.93
C PHE A 51 19.43 3.36 -8.01
N ASN A 52 19.00 2.72 -9.09
CA ASN A 52 19.89 2.32 -10.20
C ASN A 52 19.75 3.21 -11.45
N GLY A 53 18.83 4.17 -11.43
CA GLY A 53 18.57 5.06 -12.57
C GLY A 53 19.56 6.22 -12.72
N ASN A 54 19.16 7.19 -13.54
CA ASN A 54 19.85 8.47 -13.69
C ASN A 54 19.26 9.57 -12.77
N PHE A 55 18.53 9.15 -11.73
CA PHE A 55 17.96 10.07 -10.75
C PHE A 55 19.03 10.55 -9.76
N ARG A 56 18.71 11.60 -9.00
CA ARG A 56 19.63 12.22 -8.04
C ARG A 56 20.04 11.22 -6.95
N GLU A 57 19.09 10.44 -6.49
CA GLU A 57 19.24 9.40 -5.47
C GLU A 57 20.26 8.34 -5.90
N ALA A 58 20.22 7.93 -7.16
CA ALA A 58 21.19 6.99 -7.71
C ALA A 58 22.60 7.59 -7.83
N ALA A 59 22.71 8.90 -8.08
CA ALA A 59 24.00 9.60 -8.11
C ALA A 59 24.62 9.74 -6.71
N GLU A 60 23.80 10.09 -5.71
CA GLU A 60 24.19 10.17 -4.29
C GLU A 60 24.63 8.80 -3.74
N LEU A 61 23.94 7.71 -4.11
CA LEU A 61 24.36 6.37 -3.71
C LEU A 61 25.74 5.99 -4.26
N ARG A 62 26.05 6.42 -5.48
CA ARG A 62 27.35 6.17 -6.12
C ARG A 62 28.49 6.94 -5.47
N SER A 63 28.23 8.09 -4.82
CA SER A 63 29.26 8.86 -4.11
C SER A 63 29.58 8.31 -2.72
N GLN A 64 29.03 7.15 -2.32
CA GLN A 64 29.21 6.54 -1.00
C GLN A 64 28.75 7.43 0.17
N GLU A 65 27.88 8.40 -0.10
CA GLU A 65 27.21 9.18 0.93
C GLU A 65 25.86 8.55 1.26
N VAL A 66 25.40 8.70 2.51
CA VAL A 66 24.06 8.26 2.91
C VAL A 66 23.03 9.06 2.12
N THR A 67 22.27 8.38 1.25
CA THR A 67 21.30 9.00 0.36
C THR A 67 19.99 9.29 1.10
N LYS A 68 19.56 10.55 1.10
CA LYS A 68 18.34 10.98 1.80
C LYS A 68 17.16 11.04 0.83
N VAL A 69 16.14 10.22 1.06
CA VAL A 69 14.96 10.12 0.19
C VAL A 69 13.72 10.61 0.93
N PRO A 70 13.17 11.78 0.59
CA PRO A 70 11.92 12.27 1.18
C PRO A 70 10.71 11.53 0.62
N LEU A 71 9.87 10.99 1.51
CA LEU A 71 8.62 10.30 1.20
C LEU A 71 7.46 11.00 1.93
N PRO A 72 7.04 12.20 1.49
CA PRO A 72 6.09 13.04 2.23
C PRO A 72 4.65 12.55 2.18
N ASP A 73 4.28 11.76 1.17
CA ASP A 73 2.90 11.28 0.96
C ASP A 73 2.65 9.90 1.58
N ASP A 74 3.69 9.26 2.11
CA ASP A 74 3.61 7.89 2.60
C ASP A 74 3.27 7.84 4.09
N ASN A 75 2.36 6.93 4.44
CA ASN A 75 2.05 6.65 5.83
C ASN A 75 3.28 6.04 6.54
N PRO A 76 3.86 6.72 7.56
CA PRO A 76 5.09 6.25 8.21
C PRO A 76 4.93 4.88 8.88
N ASN A 77 3.77 4.61 9.48
CA ASN A 77 3.52 3.36 10.19
C ASN A 77 3.39 2.18 9.22
N ALA A 78 2.70 2.38 8.09
CA ALA A 78 2.59 1.35 7.05
C ALA A 78 3.95 1.07 6.41
N MET A 79 4.74 2.13 6.15
CA MET A 79 6.10 1.97 5.62
C MET A 79 7.01 1.19 6.59
N VAL A 80 6.90 1.44 7.90
CA VAL A 80 7.65 0.68 8.91
C VAL A 80 7.37 -0.82 8.83
N ILE A 81 6.12 -1.22 8.59
CA ILE A 81 5.76 -2.63 8.43
C ILE A 81 6.43 -3.22 7.18
N LEU A 82 6.36 -2.52 6.05
CA LEU A 82 6.97 -2.98 4.81
C LEU A 82 8.50 -3.06 4.92
N LEU A 83 9.14 -2.10 5.58
CA LEU A 83 10.57 -2.14 5.83
C LEU A 83 10.97 -3.30 6.75
N ASN A 84 10.17 -3.62 7.79
CA ASN A 84 10.41 -4.82 8.60
C ASN A 84 10.38 -6.08 7.72
N ILE A 85 9.42 -6.20 6.80
CA ILE A 85 9.31 -7.34 5.87
C ILE A 85 10.53 -7.40 4.93
N VAL A 86 10.85 -6.28 4.27
CA VAL A 86 11.94 -6.20 3.28
C VAL A 86 13.32 -6.49 3.90
N HIS A 87 13.52 -6.10 5.16
CA HIS A 87 14.76 -6.36 5.90
C HIS A 87 14.75 -7.69 6.68
N GLY A 88 13.74 -8.55 6.48
CA GLY A 88 13.67 -9.84 7.16
C GLY A 88 13.42 -9.79 8.67
N LEU A 89 13.02 -8.62 9.20
CA LEU A 89 12.67 -8.39 10.61
C LEU A 89 11.24 -8.86 10.91
N ASN A 90 10.90 -10.05 10.45
CA ASN A 90 9.54 -10.61 10.47
C ASN A 90 8.93 -10.71 11.88
N GLY A 91 9.76 -10.87 12.92
CA GLY A 91 9.31 -10.86 14.32
C GLY A 91 8.74 -9.51 14.80
N GLN A 92 8.97 -8.43 14.04
CA GLN A 92 8.44 -7.09 14.30
C GLN A 92 7.15 -6.80 13.52
N VAL A 93 6.66 -7.77 12.74
CA VAL A 93 5.45 -7.63 11.91
C VAL A 93 4.26 -8.22 12.66
N PRO A 94 3.19 -7.44 12.93
CA PRO A 94 2.04 -7.93 13.68
C PRO A 94 1.25 -8.96 12.86
N THR A 95 0.74 -10.01 13.52
CA THR A 95 -0.13 -11.01 12.88
C THR A 95 -1.58 -10.54 12.75
N LYS A 96 -1.97 -9.49 13.49
CA LYS A 96 -3.30 -8.88 13.45
C LYS A 96 -3.18 -7.36 13.32
N ILE A 97 -3.98 -6.77 12.44
CA ILE A 97 -4.07 -5.35 12.13
C ILE A 97 -5.54 -4.96 11.87
N SER A 98 -5.84 -3.67 11.87
CA SER A 98 -7.16 -3.17 11.46
C SER A 98 -7.31 -3.18 9.93
N GLU A 99 -8.54 -3.21 9.43
CA GLU A 99 -8.83 -3.09 7.99
C GLU A 99 -8.29 -1.77 7.41
N THR A 100 -8.44 -0.67 8.15
CA THR A 100 -7.93 0.65 7.73
C THR A 100 -6.42 0.65 7.57
N PHE A 101 -5.69 0.06 8.52
CA PHE A 101 -4.23 -0.02 8.45
C PHE A 101 -3.77 -1.04 7.40
N PHE A 102 -4.54 -2.09 7.17
CA PHE A 102 -4.29 -3.02 6.06
C PHE A 102 -4.36 -2.30 4.71
N LEU A 103 -5.38 -1.46 4.49
CA LEU A 103 -5.48 -0.64 3.28
C LEU A 103 -4.29 0.30 3.11
N ASP A 104 -3.83 0.97 4.19
CA ASP A 104 -2.63 1.81 4.14
C ASP A 104 -1.39 1.04 3.67
N ILE A 105 -1.23 -0.20 4.14
CA ILE A 105 -0.15 -1.09 3.69
C ILE A 105 -0.34 -1.49 2.23
N ILE A 106 -1.57 -1.86 1.81
CA ILE A 106 -1.87 -2.23 0.42
C ILE A 106 -1.56 -1.09 -0.56
N MET A 107 -1.90 0.16 -0.21
CA MET A 107 -1.58 1.32 -1.05
C MET A 107 -0.08 1.46 -1.28
N LEU A 108 0.74 1.23 -0.25
CA LEU A 108 2.19 1.27 -0.39
C LEU A 108 2.74 0.04 -1.14
N ILE A 109 2.12 -1.13 -0.98
CA ILE A 109 2.48 -2.32 -1.74
C ILE A 109 2.28 -2.09 -3.24
N ASP A 110 1.16 -1.49 -3.63
CA ASP A 110 0.87 -1.14 -5.03
C ASP A 110 1.85 -0.08 -5.53
N LYS A 111 2.01 1.03 -4.77
CA LYS A 111 2.91 2.14 -5.10
C LYS A 111 4.35 1.71 -5.34
N TYR A 112 4.87 0.79 -4.53
CA TYR A 112 6.27 0.35 -4.60
C TYR A 112 6.43 -1.04 -5.21
N GLU A 113 5.38 -1.66 -5.75
CA GLU A 113 5.41 -3.02 -6.30
C GLU A 113 6.02 -4.06 -5.33
N LEU A 114 5.62 -4.04 -4.06
CA LEU A 114 6.18 -4.87 -2.98
C LEU A 114 5.40 -6.18 -2.72
N TYR A 115 4.47 -6.56 -3.61
CA TYR A 115 3.53 -7.66 -3.37
C TYR A 115 4.26 -8.97 -3.02
N GLU A 116 5.29 -9.34 -3.80
CA GLU A 116 5.98 -10.62 -3.56
C GLU A 116 6.76 -10.65 -2.25
N ALA A 117 7.34 -9.52 -1.85
CA ALA A 117 8.02 -9.42 -0.56
C ALA A 117 7.03 -9.54 0.61
N ALA A 118 5.82 -8.97 0.47
CA ALA A 118 4.79 -8.93 1.50
C ALA A 118 3.78 -10.09 1.43
N TYR A 119 3.94 -11.04 0.51
CA TYR A 119 2.95 -12.10 0.20
C TYR A 119 2.48 -12.84 1.46
N VAL A 120 3.42 -13.35 2.28
CA VAL A 120 3.08 -14.15 3.47
C VAL A 120 2.20 -13.38 4.45
N PHE A 121 2.56 -12.12 4.75
CA PHE A 121 1.81 -11.33 5.72
C PHE A 121 0.48 -10.85 5.17
N THR A 122 0.43 -10.47 3.89
CA THR A 122 -0.83 -10.08 3.26
C THR A 122 -1.81 -11.24 3.16
N ASP A 123 -1.34 -12.48 2.94
CA ASP A 123 -2.17 -13.68 2.97
C ASP A 123 -2.76 -13.93 4.37
N ILE A 124 -1.94 -13.83 5.42
CA ILE A 124 -2.38 -13.93 6.83
C ILE A 124 -3.43 -12.87 7.15
N TRP A 125 -3.16 -11.60 6.81
CA TRP A 125 -4.06 -10.50 7.12
C TRP A 125 -5.37 -10.58 6.35
N PHE A 126 -5.31 -10.93 5.07
CA PHE A 126 -6.48 -11.16 4.25
C PHE A 126 -7.35 -12.27 4.85
N GLY A 127 -6.75 -13.40 5.26
CA GLY A 127 -7.48 -14.56 5.76
C GLY A 127 -8.36 -14.30 6.99
N TYR A 128 -7.99 -13.39 7.90
CA TYR A 128 -8.86 -13.05 9.03
C TYR A 128 -9.67 -11.75 8.84
N LEU A 129 -9.27 -10.83 7.95
CA LEU A 129 -10.04 -9.62 7.68
C LEU A 129 -11.19 -9.88 6.70
N TRP A 130 -11.00 -10.80 5.76
CA TRP A 130 -11.99 -11.21 4.79
C TRP A 130 -13.04 -12.12 5.43
N LYS A 131 -14.08 -11.52 6.04
CA LYS A 131 -15.13 -12.24 6.78
C LYS A 131 -16.51 -12.24 6.12
N TRP A 132 -16.62 -11.72 4.89
CA TRP A 132 -17.92 -11.41 4.31
C TRP A 132 -18.58 -12.64 3.68
N THR A 133 -19.72 -13.01 4.24
CA THR A 133 -20.64 -14.03 3.70
C THR A 133 -21.87 -13.42 3.02
N GLU A 134 -22.10 -12.12 3.18
CA GLU A 134 -23.23 -11.37 2.60
C GLU A 134 -22.74 -10.15 1.81
N SER A 135 -23.44 -9.83 0.70
CA SER A 135 -23.08 -8.84 -0.32
C SER A 135 -23.93 -7.56 -0.21
N PRO A 136 -23.38 -6.35 -0.38
CA PRO A 136 -21.96 -5.97 -0.53
C PRO A 136 -21.27 -5.67 0.82
N PRO A 137 -19.93 -5.81 0.92
CA PRO A 137 -19.19 -5.38 2.10
C PRO A 137 -19.17 -3.83 2.22
N PRO A 138 -19.15 -3.29 3.45
CA PRO A 138 -18.81 -1.89 3.68
C PRO A 138 -17.48 -1.54 3.00
N ARG A 139 -17.40 -0.33 2.41
CA ARG A 139 -16.20 0.15 1.69
C ARG A 139 -15.80 -0.77 0.52
N LEU A 140 -16.78 -1.19 -0.29
CA LEU A 140 -16.63 -2.02 -1.47
C LEU A 140 -15.39 -1.69 -2.34
N PHE A 141 -15.16 -0.41 -2.65
CA PHE A 141 -14.01 0.01 -3.46
C PHE A 141 -12.64 -0.26 -2.82
N HIS A 142 -12.53 -0.20 -1.49
CA HIS A 142 -11.29 -0.56 -0.80
C HIS A 142 -11.01 -2.06 -0.98
N TRP A 143 -12.03 -2.90 -0.81
CA TRP A 143 -11.89 -4.34 -0.99
C TRP A 143 -11.62 -4.74 -2.44
N ILE A 144 -12.18 -4.03 -3.42
CA ILE A 144 -11.82 -4.20 -4.84
C ILE A 144 -10.33 -3.90 -5.05
N HIS A 145 -9.83 -2.78 -4.53
CA HIS A 145 -8.41 -2.43 -4.66
C HIS A 145 -7.49 -3.46 -3.97
N ILE A 146 -7.84 -3.88 -2.74
CA ILE A 146 -7.13 -4.94 -2.02
C ILE A 146 -7.06 -6.22 -2.85
N CYS A 147 -8.18 -6.69 -3.40
CA CYS A 147 -8.22 -7.91 -4.18
C CYS A 147 -7.42 -7.80 -5.49
N TRP A 148 -7.43 -6.63 -6.13
CA TRP A 148 -6.60 -6.34 -7.30
C TRP A 148 -5.11 -6.47 -6.99
N VAL A 149 -4.63 -5.71 -6.00
CA VAL A 149 -3.21 -5.68 -5.60
C VAL A 149 -2.73 -7.05 -5.15
N LEU A 150 -3.57 -7.77 -4.39
CA LEU A 150 -3.23 -9.10 -3.86
C LEU A 150 -3.49 -10.26 -4.83
N ARG A 151 -3.89 -9.96 -6.07
CA ARG A 151 -4.19 -10.96 -7.13
C ARG A 151 -5.25 -11.99 -6.72
N ARG A 152 -6.24 -11.56 -5.94
CA ARG A 152 -7.42 -12.35 -5.52
C ARG A 152 -8.50 -12.32 -6.59
N ALA A 153 -8.28 -13.05 -7.68
CA ALA A 153 -9.11 -12.97 -8.89
C ALA A 153 -10.59 -13.28 -8.65
N SER A 154 -10.89 -14.28 -7.81
CA SER A 154 -12.27 -14.68 -7.46
C SER A 154 -13.02 -13.57 -6.73
N GLU A 155 -12.40 -13.02 -5.68
CA GLU A 155 -12.96 -11.98 -4.83
C GLU A 155 -13.06 -10.66 -5.59
N PHE A 156 -12.03 -10.32 -6.37
CA PHE A 156 -12.04 -9.14 -7.24
C PHE A 156 -13.19 -9.19 -8.24
N LYS A 157 -13.37 -10.34 -8.91
CA LYS A 157 -14.48 -10.52 -9.88
C LYS A 157 -15.84 -10.38 -9.20
N SER A 158 -16.03 -11.03 -8.05
CA SER A 158 -17.28 -10.95 -7.29
C SER A 158 -17.60 -9.51 -6.89
N LEU A 159 -16.65 -8.80 -6.28
CA LEU A 159 -16.86 -7.43 -5.81
C LEU A 159 -17.09 -6.43 -6.95
N THR A 160 -16.38 -6.58 -8.06
CA THR A 160 -16.58 -5.71 -9.23
C THR A 160 -17.92 -5.96 -9.92
N GLN A 161 -18.40 -7.21 -9.97
CA GLN A 161 -19.75 -7.53 -10.43
C GLN A 161 -20.80 -6.85 -9.56
N THR A 162 -20.68 -6.96 -8.23
CA THR A 162 -21.58 -6.28 -7.30
C THR A 162 -21.56 -4.75 -7.52
N ALA A 163 -20.38 -4.15 -7.63
CA ALA A 163 -20.24 -2.70 -7.87
C ALA A 163 -20.94 -2.26 -9.18
N ILE A 164 -20.82 -3.05 -10.24
CA ILE A 164 -21.47 -2.77 -11.54
C ILE A 164 -23.00 -2.88 -11.41
N LEU A 165 -23.50 -3.96 -10.77
CA LEU A 165 -24.94 -4.18 -10.61
C LEU A 165 -25.61 -3.13 -9.71
N GLU A 166 -24.93 -2.70 -8.65
CA GLU A 166 -25.44 -1.70 -7.70
C GLU A 166 -25.28 -0.25 -8.20
N SER A 167 -24.47 -0.02 -9.25
CA SER A 167 -24.30 1.31 -9.84
C SER A 167 -25.56 1.88 -10.51
N GLN A 168 -26.67 1.13 -10.53
CA GLN A 168 -27.94 1.48 -11.19
C GLN A 168 -28.78 2.59 -10.53
N SER A 169 -28.28 3.31 -9.51
CA SER A 169 -28.97 4.52 -9.01
C SER A 169 -28.85 5.75 -9.94
N GLY A 170 -28.44 5.58 -11.21
CA GLY A 170 -28.15 6.68 -12.13
C GLY A 170 -28.61 6.53 -13.59
N LEU A 171 -29.41 5.52 -13.94
CA LEU A 171 -29.97 5.36 -15.31
C LEU A 171 -31.46 5.70 -15.42
N GLY A 172 -31.95 6.61 -14.58
CA GLY A 172 -33.28 7.21 -14.73
C GLY A 172 -33.29 8.58 -14.07
N GLN A 173 -33.13 9.67 -14.83
CA GLN A 173 -34.31 10.41 -15.29
C GLN A 173 -34.11 11.22 -16.59
N SER A 174 -33.03 11.03 -17.37
CA SER A 174 -32.79 11.85 -18.57
C SER A 174 -32.39 11.12 -19.86
N ASP A 175 -32.29 9.79 -19.87
CA ASP A 175 -32.01 9.06 -21.11
C ASP A 175 -33.31 8.56 -21.75
N THR A 176 -33.78 9.30 -22.74
CA THR A 176 -34.96 9.00 -23.57
C THR A 176 -34.66 7.98 -24.69
N GLY A 177 -33.70 7.07 -24.46
CA GLY A 177 -33.37 5.98 -25.39
C GLY A 177 -34.16 4.70 -25.07
N PRO A 178 -34.50 3.86 -26.07
CA PRO A 178 -35.20 2.60 -25.83
C PRO A 178 -34.27 1.62 -25.09
N CYS A 179 -34.44 1.51 -23.77
CA CYS A 179 -33.80 0.46 -22.99
C CYS A 179 -34.52 -0.87 -23.26
N PRO A 180 -33.80 -1.95 -23.60
CA PRO A 180 -34.40 -3.28 -23.73
C PRO A 180 -35.12 -3.70 -22.44
N ALA A 181 -36.37 -4.13 -22.56
CA ALA A 181 -37.29 -4.37 -21.44
C ALA A 181 -36.75 -5.36 -20.37
N PHE A 182 -35.80 -6.23 -20.72
CA PHE A 182 -35.20 -7.19 -19.78
C PHE A 182 -34.18 -6.56 -18.81
N ILE A 183 -33.79 -5.30 -19.02
CA ILE A 183 -32.84 -4.58 -18.17
C ILE A 183 -33.56 -3.81 -17.04
N VAL A 184 -34.86 -3.54 -17.17
CA VAL A 184 -35.63 -2.65 -16.28
C VAL A 184 -36.43 -3.42 -15.21
N SER A 185 -36.13 -4.70 -14.99
CA SER A 185 -36.93 -5.55 -14.11
C SER A 185 -36.08 -6.20 -13.02
N ASN A 186 -36.10 -5.58 -11.84
CA ASN A 186 -36.28 -6.23 -10.54
C ASN A 186 -37.10 -5.30 -9.64
#